data_AF-A0A2U0AHW9-F1
#
_entry.id   AF-A0A2U0AHW9-F1
#
_cell.length_a   1.000
_cell.length_b   1.000
_cell.length_c   1.000
_cell.angle_alpha   90.00
_cell.angle_beta   90.00
_cell.angle_gamma   90.00
#
_symmetry.space_group_name_H-M   'P 1'
#
loop_
_entity.id
_entity.type
_entity.pdbx_description
1 polymer ?
#
loop_
_entity_poly.entity_id
_entity_poly.type
_entity_poly.pdbx_seq_one_letter_code
_entity_poly.pdbx_strand_id
1 'polypeptide(L)'
;TAITSAAIFTAGDRLGMAQILSRIGMVLGNGDAELLDEAKRQWMEADAWQGVRKAVEDSLVLKDWFKALLAQFLVMDGLIYPLVYNHFDTEGQKHNAAPLSMLCEFMVDWSSEHNRWVDAVIKIAAKESVENQGLLSQWYSDWRDTMIDALKPLAQMVLDSGAEAAIDDIREQLDARAGKLGLSL
;
A
#
# COMPACT_ATOMS: atom_id res chain seq x y z
N THR A 1 18.14 -9.63 -14.57
CA THR A 1 18.56 -8.25 -14.30
C THR A 1 17.39 -7.27 -14.34
N ALA A 2 16.54 -7.26 -15.38
CA ALA A 2 15.43 -6.29 -15.48
C ALA A 2 14.52 -6.22 -14.24
N ILE A 3 14.00 -7.36 -13.77
CA ILE A 3 13.11 -7.41 -12.59
C ILE A 3 13.87 -7.10 -11.28
N THR A 4 15.04 -7.72 -11.10
CA THR A 4 15.87 -7.55 -9.90
C THR A 4 16.35 -6.11 -9.71
N SER A 5 16.69 -5.40 -10.81
CA SER A 5 17.09 -3.99 -10.77
C SER A 5 15.92 -3.09 -10.39
N ALA A 6 14.73 -3.28 -10.96
CA ALA A 6 13.55 -2.52 -10.57
C ALA A 6 13.18 -2.73 -9.09
N ALA A 7 13.25 -3.98 -8.62
CA ALA A 7 12.96 -4.32 -7.24
C ALA A 7 13.95 -3.70 -6.24
N ILE A 8 15.26 -3.69 -6.54
CA ILE A 8 16.25 -3.09 -5.63
C ILE A 8 16.14 -1.56 -5.60
N PHE A 9 15.82 -0.90 -6.71
CA PHE A 9 15.55 0.54 -6.71
C PHE A 9 14.29 0.86 -5.89
N THR A 10 13.21 0.10 -6.08
CA THR A 10 12.00 0.23 -5.25
C THR A 10 12.31 0.06 -3.76
N ALA A 11 13.18 -0.88 -3.38
CA ALA A 11 13.57 -1.06 -1.98
C ALA A 11 14.32 0.18 -1.42
N GLY A 12 15.19 0.80 -2.22
CA GLY A 12 15.84 2.06 -1.88
C GLY A 12 14.85 3.20 -1.68
N ASP A 13 13.87 3.31 -2.58
CA ASP A 13 12.80 4.31 -2.48
C ASP A 13 11.95 4.13 -1.22
N ARG A 14 11.64 2.89 -0.85
CA ARG A 14 10.90 2.56 0.40
C ARG A 14 11.65 3.00 1.64
N LEU A 15 12.96 2.79 1.67
CA LEU A 15 13.79 3.28 2.77
C LEU A 15 13.77 4.81 2.81
N GLY A 16 13.85 5.48 1.66
CA GLY A 16 13.73 6.94 1.55
C GLY A 16 12.38 7.46 2.05
N MET A 17 11.27 6.83 1.65
CA MET A 17 9.93 7.19 2.12
C MET A 17 9.79 7.00 3.63
N ALA A 18 10.30 5.90 4.19
CA ALA A 18 10.31 5.69 5.64
C ALA A 18 11.09 6.78 6.39
N GLN A 19 12.21 7.26 5.82
CA GLN A 19 12.97 8.37 6.37
C GLN A 19 12.19 9.69 6.32
N ILE A 20 11.44 9.96 5.24
CA ILE A 20 10.59 11.15 5.13
C ILE A 20 9.49 11.10 6.18
N LEU A 21 8.77 9.98 6.31
CA LEU A 21 7.72 9.80 7.33
C LEU A 21 8.28 9.96 8.75
N SER A 22 9.47 9.44 9.02
CA SER A 22 10.15 9.62 10.31
C SER A 22 10.48 11.09 10.58
N ARG A 23 10.96 11.82 9.57
CA ARG A 23 11.25 13.27 9.70
C ARG A 23 9.99 14.09 9.92
N ILE A 24 8.87 13.74 9.30
CA ILE A 24 7.57 14.36 9.56
C ILE A 24 7.23 14.23 11.05
N GLY A 25 7.32 13.01 11.60
CA GLY A 25 7.09 12.76 13.03
C GLY A 25 8.00 13.60 13.94
N MET A 26 9.30 13.69 13.61
CA MET A 26 10.23 14.54 14.37
C MET A 26 9.90 16.03 14.28
N VAL A 27 9.53 16.54 13.10
CA VAL A 27 9.14 17.95 12.93
C VAL A 27 7.90 18.26 13.77
N LEU A 28 6.90 17.37 13.78
CA LEU A 28 5.71 17.51 14.62
C LEU A 28 6.05 17.42 16.12
N GLY A 29 7.09 16.66 16.47
CA GLY A 29 7.60 16.52 17.84
C GLY A 29 8.61 17.60 18.24
N ASN A 30 8.70 18.73 17.52
CA ASN A 30 9.69 19.79 17.75
C ASN A 30 11.16 19.31 17.81
N GLY A 31 11.48 18.26 17.05
CA GLY A 31 12.81 17.65 16.96
C GLY A 31 13.03 16.44 17.87
N ASP A 32 12.06 16.06 18.70
CA ASP A 32 12.13 14.88 19.58
C ASP A 32 11.54 13.62 18.91
N ALA A 33 11.94 12.45 19.42
CA ALA A 33 11.49 11.13 18.99
C ALA A 33 10.23 10.63 19.71
N GLU A 34 9.68 11.36 20.70
CA GLU A 34 8.50 10.91 21.46
C GLU A 34 7.30 10.55 20.57
N LEU A 35 7.02 11.32 19.51
CA LEU A 35 5.94 11.01 18.56
C LEU A 35 6.23 9.76 17.70
N LEU A 36 7.51 9.44 17.47
CA LEU A 36 7.89 8.21 16.78
C LEU A 36 7.71 6.99 17.68
N ASP A 37 8.04 7.11 18.96
CA ASP A 37 7.80 6.07 19.95
C ASP A 37 6.30 5.82 20.14
N GLU A 38 5.49 6.88 20.17
CA GLU A 38 4.03 6.77 20.18
C GLU A 38 3.50 6.10 18.92
N ALA A 39 3.94 6.54 17.73
CA ALA A 39 3.52 5.92 16.47
C ALA A 39 3.88 4.43 16.42
N LYS A 40 5.06 4.06 16.93
CA LYS A 40 5.46 2.66 17.07
C LYS A 40 4.56 1.90 18.05
N ARG A 41 4.21 2.50 19.19
CA ARG A 41 3.27 1.87 20.14
C ARG A 41 1.91 1.62 19.50
N GLN A 42 1.38 2.60 18.76
CA GLN A 42 0.14 2.44 17.99
C GLN A 42 0.23 1.27 17.00
N TRP A 43 1.32 1.18 16.23
CA TRP A 43 1.57 0.04 15.34
C TRP A 43 1.60 -1.31 16.09
N MET A 44 2.21 -1.34 17.27
CA MET A 44 2.41 -2.58 18.03
C MET A 44 1.17 -3.04 18.79
N GLU A 45 0.32 -2.12 19.26
CA GLU A 45 -0.70 -2.40 20.27
C GLU A 45 -2.13 -2.05 19.84
N ALA A 46 -2.33 -1.08 18.93
CA ALA A 46 -3.67 -0.64 18.60
C ALA A 46 -4.36 -1.62 17.64
N ASP A 47 -5.58 -2.04 17.99
CA ASP A 47 -6.39 -3.00 17.22
C ASP A 47 -6.54 -2.60 15.75
N ALA A 48 -6.66 -1.30 15.47
CA ALA A 48 -6.81 -0.76 14.12
C ALA A 48 -5.64 -1.12 13.18
N TRP A 49 -4.45 -1.37 13.72
CA TRP A 49 -3.24 -1.68 12.94
C TRP A 49 -2.94 -3.18 12.84
N GLN A 50 -3.55 -4.02 13.69
CA GLN A 50 -3.11 -5.42 13.82
C GLN A 50 -3.39 -6.25 12.55
N GLY A 51 -4.48 -5.94 11.81
CA GLY A 51 -4.74 -6.57 10.52
C GLY A 51 -3.63 -6.28 9.50
N VAL A 52 -3.26 -5.00 9.36
CA VAL A 52 -2.20 -4.56 8.44
C VAL A 52 -0.85 -5.12 8.86
N ARG A 53 -0.53 -5.07 10.15
CA ARG A 53 0.70 -5.63 10.71
C ARG A 53 0.82 -7.12 10.44
N LYS A 54 -0.24 -7.89 10.66
CA LYS A 54 -0.28 -9.31 10.33
C LYS A 54 -0.02 -9.55 8.85
N ALA A 55 -0.67 -8.80 7.96
CA ALA A 55 -0.49 -8.96 6.52
C ALA A 55 0.97 -8.68 6.08
N VAL A 56 1.62 -7.67 6.68
CA VAL A 56 3.05 -7.41 6.50
C VAL A 56 3.90 -8.58 7.01
N GLU A 57 3.67 -9.06 8.23
CA GLU A 57 4.43 -10.20 8.78
C GLU A 57 4.25 -11.49 7.96
N ASP A 58 3.04 -11.75 7.47
CA ASP A 58 2.73 -12.89 6.60
C ASP A 58 3.42 -12.78 5.22
N SER A 59 3.60 -11.57 4.69
CA SER A 59 4.29 -11.37 3.41
C SER A 59 5.79 -11.64 3.50
N LEU A 60 6.40 -11.37 4.67
CA LEU A 60 7.83 -11.61 4.94
C LEU A 60 8.22 -13.11 4.94
N VAL A 61 7.25 -14.01 5.05
CA VAL A 61 7.50 -15.47 5.06
C VAL A 61 7.17 -16.15 3.73
N LEU A 62 6.71 -15.40 2.73
CA LEU A 62 6.47 -15.92 1.38
C LEU A 62 7.76 -16.47 0.76
N LYS A 63 7.66 -17.67 0.15
CA LYS A 63 8.79 -18.32 -0.52
C LYS A 63 8.85 -18.06 -2.02
N ASP A 64 7.68 -17.91 -2.63
CA ASP A 64 7.59 -17.53 -4.03
C ASP A 64 7.81 -16.02 -4.16
N TRP A 65 8.89 -15.64 -4.84
CA TRP A 65 9.28 -14.25 -5.03
C TRP A 65 8.31 -13.47 -5.91
N PHE A 66 7.63 -14.12 -6.87
CA PHE A 66 6.65 -13.47 -7.72
C PHE A 66 5.35 -13.25 -6.96
N LYS A 67 4.95 -14.20 -6.11
CA LYS A 67 3.84 -14.01 -5.16
C LYS A 67 4.13 -12.85 -4.20
N ALA A 68 5.35 -12.76 -3.67
CA ALA A 68 5.75 -11.64 -2.80
C ALA A 68 5.72 -10.30 -3.53
N LEU A 69 6.21 -10.27 -4.78
CA LEU A 69 6.14 -9.10 -5.65
C LEU A 69 4.69 -8.66 -5.89
N LEU A 70 3.81 -9.59 -6.25
CA LEU A 70 2.39 -9.32 -6.50
C LEU A 70 1.70 -8.82 -5.22
N ALA A 71 1.89 -9.51 -4.10
CA ALA A 71 1.31 -9.13 -2.82
C ALA A 71 1.71 -7.71 -2.41
N GLN A 72 3.00 -7.40 -2.46
CA GLN A 72 3.50 -6.09 -2.06
C GLN A 72 3.16 -5.01 -3.10
N PHE A 73 3.67 -5.15 -4.32
CA PHE A 73 3.71 -4.06 -5.32
C PHE A 73 2.42 -3.85 -6.09
N LEU A 74 1.60 -4.90 -6.26
CA LEU A 74 0.29 -4.74 -6.89
C LEU A 74 -0.79 -4.51 -5.84
N VAL A 75 -0.89 -5.39 -4.85
CA VAL A 75 -2.04 -5.41 -3.93
C VAL A 75 -1.88 -4.41 -2.78
N MET A 76 -0.88 -4.59 -1.92
CA MET A 76 -0.73 -3.74 -0.73
C MET A 76 -0.58 -2.28 -1.11
N ASP A 77 0.29 -1.97 -2.07
CA ASP A 77 0.48 -0.59 -2.52
C ASP A 77 -0.72 -0.03 -3.27
N GLY A 78 -1.38 -0.86 -4.07
CA GLY A 78 -2.59 -0.47 -4.80
C GLY A 78 -3.76 -0.13 -3.89
N LEU A 79 -3.77 -0.58 -2.64
CA LEU A 79 -4.79 -0.24 -1.64
C LEU A 79 -4.31 0.85 -0.67
N ILE A 80 -3.09 0.74 -0.16
CA ILE A 80 -2.56 1.66 0.84
C ILE A 80 -2.38 3.07 0.27
N TYR A 81 -1.85 3.20 -0.96
CA TYR A 81 -1.56 4.54 -1.50
C TYR A 81 -2.84 5.36 -1.74
N PRO A 82 -3.88 4.83 -2.41
CA PRO A 82 -5.14 5.55 -2.56
C PRO A 82 -5.85 5.80 -1.22
N LEU A 83 -5.77 4.87 -0.26
CA LEU A 83 -6.39 5.09 1.05
C LEU A 83 -5.70 6.22 1.83
N VAL A 84 -4.36 6.20 1.92
CA VAL A 84 -3.60 7.14 2.75
C VAL A 84 -3.42 8.49 2.06
N TYR A 85 -3.01 8.51 0.80
CA TYR A 85 -2.63 9.74 0.11
C TYR A 85 -3.77 10.39 -0.70
N ASN A 86 -4.97 9.81 -0.66
CA ASN A 86 -6.17 10.44 -1.23
C ASN A 86 -7.30 10.52 -0.20
N HIS A 87 -7.83 9.38 0.27
CA HIS A 87 -8.98 9.41 1.19
C HIS A 87 -8.65 10.03 2.56
N PHE A 88 -7.57 9.58 3.21
CA PHE A 88 -7.16 10.14 4.51
C PHE A 88 -6.64 11.56 4.38
N ASP A 89 -5.93 11.88 3.30
CA ASP A 89 -5.50 13.26 3.03
C ASP A 89 -6.69 14.20 2.88
N THR A 90 -7.71 13.79 2.11
CA THR A 90 -8.95 14.56 1.92
C THR A 90 -9.67 14.80 3.24
N GLU A 91 -9.81 13.78 4.08
CA GLU A 91 -10.42 13.94 5.41
C GLU A 91 -9.59 14.85 6.31
N GLY A 92 -8.26 14.69 6.26
CA GLY A 92 -7.30 15.51 6.99
C GLY A 92 -7.38 17.00 6.64
N GLN A 93 -7.85 17.38 5.45
CA GLN A 93 -8.03 18.80 5.09
C GLN A 93 -9.00 19.53 6.03
N LYS A 94 -9.98 18.83 6.62
CA LYS A 94 -10.87 19.39 7.66
C LYS A 94 -10.12 19.80 8.93
N HIS A 95 -8.90 19.28 9.11
CA HIS A 95 -8.00 19.53 10.22
C HIS A 95 -6.78 20.37 9.82
N ASN A 96 -6.84 21.09 8.69
CA ASN A 96 -5.75 21.90 8.14
C ASN A 96 -4.48 21.08 7.81
N ALA A 97 -4.64 19.85 7.31
CA ALA A 97 -3.52 18.96 6.98
C ALA A 97 -2.76 19.33 5.70
N ALA A 98 -3.07 20.44 5.01
CA ALA A 98 -2.38 20.85 3.77
C ALA A 98 -0.83 20.82 3.85
N PRO A 99 -0.17 21.23 4.95
CA PRO A 99 1.28 21.09 5.06
C PRO A 99 1.76 19.63 5.06
N LEU A 100 0.97 18.70 5.61
CA LEU A 100 1.28 17.28 5.59
C LEU A 100 1.17 16.72 4.16
N SER A 101 0.16 17.16 3.39
CA SER A 101 0.02 16.81 1.98
C SER A 101 1.26 17.19 1.18
N MET A 102 1.76 18.41 1.37
CA MET A 102 2.99 18.91 0.73
C MET A 102 4.22 18.06 1.08
N LEU A 103 4.35 17.62 2.33
CA LEU A 103 5.47 16.78 2.77
C LEU A 103 5.40 15.34 2.21
N CYS A 104 4.23 14.92 1.73
CA CYS A 104 3.97 13.60 1.18
C CYS A 104 3.89 13.56 -0.37
N GLU A 105 4.08 14.68 -1.06
CA GLU A 105 4.01 14.75 -2.54
C GLU A 105 4.92 13.74 -3.23
N PHE A 106 6.13 13.52 -2.70
CA PHE A 106 7.06 12.53 -3.24
C PHE A 106 6.44 11.13 -3.34
N MET A 107 5.67 10.71 -2.33
CA MET A 107 5.06 9.38 -2.28
C MET A 107 3.96 9.25 -3.34
N VAL A 108 3.19 10.32 -3.57
CA VAL A 108 2.14 10.38 -4.60
C VAL A 108 2.77 10.23 -5.98
N ASP A 109 3.77 11.06 -6.30
CA ASP A 109 4.45 11.04 -7.60
C ASP A 109 5.13 9.69 -7.84
N TRP A 110 5.86 9.20 -6.83
CA TRP A 110 6.56 7.92 -6.87
C TRP A 110 5.61 6.76 -7.16
N SER A 111 4.40 6.75 -6.57
CA SER A 111 3.44 5.65 -6.76
C SER A 111 3.01 5.50 -8.23
N SER A 112 2.91 6.62 -8.95
CA SER A 112 2.54 6.61 -10.36
C SER A 112 3.61 5.96 -11.24
N GLU A 113 4.89 6.23 -10.96
CA GLU A 113 6.02 5.63 -11.68
C GLU A 113 6.19 4.16 -11.30
N HIS A 114 6.08 3.85 -10.01
CA HIS A 114 6.13 2.50 -9.49
C HIS A 114 5.07 1.60 -10.15
N ASN A 115 3.82 2.08 -10.25
CA ASN A 115 2.73 1.32 -10.83
C ASN A 115 2.98 0.94 -12.30
N ARG A 116 3.65 1.79 -13.09
CA ARG A 116 3.88 1.53 -14.52
C ARG A 116 4.73 0.30 -14.77
N TRP A 117 5.81 0.12 -14.02
CA TRP A 117 6.68 -1.04 -14.24
C TRP A 117 6.07 -2.32 -13.66
N VAL A 118 5.37 -2.22 -12.52
CA VAL A 118 4.61 -3.34 -11.93
C VAL A 118 3.56 -3.83 -12.92
N ASP A 119 2.78 -2.91 -13.50
CA ASP A 119 1.75 -3.23 -14.49
C ASP A 119 2.34 -3.95 -15.70
N ALA A 120 3.49 -3.48 -16.20
CA ALA A 120 4.17 -4.12 -17.32
C ALA A 120 4.58 -5.56 -16.99
N VAL A 121 5.15 -5.79 -15.79
CA VAL A 121 5.58 -7.13 -15.35
C VAL A 121 4.39 -8.08 -15.20
N ILE A 122 3.35 -7.66 -14.48
CA ILE A 122 2.15 -8.50 -14.24
C ILE A 122 1.46 -8.82 -15.57
N LYS A 123 1.29 -7.82 -16.44
CA LYS A 123 0.62 -8.00 -17.73
C LYS A 123 1.36 -8.98 -18.65
N ILE A 124 2.69 -8.92 -18.69
CA ILE A 124 3.50 -9.86 -19.47
C ILE A 124 3.36 -11.26 -18.88
N ALA A 125 3.51 -11.41 -17.57
CA ALA A 125 3.44 -12.70 -16.90
C ALA A 125 2.06 -13.37 -17.05
N ALA A 126 0.97 -12.61 -16.90
CA ALA A 126 -0.39 -13.09 -17.07
C ALA A 126 -0.70 -13.51 -18.53
N LYS A 127 -0.11 -12.83 -19.51
CA LYS A 127 -0.30 -13.16 -20.93
C LYS A 127 0.49 -14.39 -21.38
N GLU A 128 1.57 -14.73 -20.68
CA GLU A 128 2.50 -15.78 -21.10
C GLU A 128 1.85 -17.16 -21.19
N SER A 129 0.96 -17.50 -20.25
CA SER A 129 0.21 -18.76 -20.27
C SER A 129 -1.07 -18.70 -19.45
N VAL A 130 -2.01 -19.62 -19.73
CA VAL A 130 -3.27 -19.75 -18.97
C VAL A 130 -2.98 -20.18 -17.53
N GLU A 131 -1.95 -21.01 -17.32
CA GLU A 131 -1.52 -21.46 -16.00
C GLU A 131 -0.98 -20.29 -15.17
N ASN A 132 -0.17 -19.41 -15.76
CA ASN A 132 0.31 -18.20 -15.09
C ASN A 132 -0.85 -17.29 -14.76
N GLN A 133 -1.74 -17.02 -15.72
CA GLN A 133 -2.92 -16.19 -15.49
C GLN A 133 -3.75 -16.70 -14.30
N GLY A 134 -4.03 -18.01 -14.27
CA GLY A 134 -4.80 -18.62 -13.18
C GLY A 134 -4.11 -18.48 -11.82
N LEU A 135 -2.81 -18.74 -11.76
CA LEU A 135 -2.03 -18.63 -10.54
C LEU A 135 -1.96 -17.20 -10.00
N LEU A 136 -1.71 -16.22 -10.89
CA LEU A 136 -1.65 -14.81 -10.53
C LEU A 136 -3.02 -14.28 -10.10
N SER A 137 -4.09 -14.70 -10.77
CA SER A 137 -5.46 -14.32 -10.41
C SER A 137 -5.81 -14.84 -9.01
N GLN A 138 -5.47 -16.10 -8.70
CA GLN A 138 -5.70 -16.64 -7.36
C GLN A 138 -4.92 -15.87 -6.29
N TRP A 139 -3.62 -15.63 -6.50
CA TRP A 139 -2.82 -14.88 -5.53
C TRP A 139 -3.32 -13.45 -5.35
N TYR A 140 -3.78 -12.82 -6.42
CA TYR A 140 -4.37 -11.50 -6.39
C TYR A 140 -5.63 -11.48 -5.51
N SER A 141 -6.60 -12.35 -5.77
CA SER A 141 -7.85 -12.37 -4.99
C SER A 141 -7.57 -12.66 -3.51
N ASP A 142 -6.71 -13.64 -3.20
CA ASP A 142 -6.33 -13.98 -1.82
C ASP A 142 -5.77 -12.78 -1.06
N TRP A 143 -4.80 -12.07 -1.65
CA TRP A 143 -4.14 -10.94 -1.01
C TRP A 143 -5.02 -9.69 -1.00
N ARG A 144 -5.82 -9.45 -2.05
CA ARG A 144 -6.76 -8.33 -2.12
C ARG A 144 -7.74 -8.43 -0.96
N ASP A 145 -8.39 -9.58 -0.80
CA ASP A 145 -9.42 -9.77 0.22
C ASP A 145 -8.79 -9.68 1.63
N THR A 146 -7.61 -10.29 1.82
CA THR A 146 -6.84 -10.16 3.08
C THR A 146 -6.53 -8.70 3.42
N MET A 147 -6.07 -7.92 2.45
CA MET A 147 -5.71 -6.51 2.68
C MET A 147 -6.92 -5.61 2.86
N ILE A 148 -8.02 -5.85 2.14
CA ILE A 148 -9.28 -5.11 2.34
C ILE A 148 -9.79 -5.31 3.77
N ASP A 149 -9.82 -6.56 4.24
CA ASP A 149 -10.23 -6.84 5.63
C ASP A 149 -9.29 -6.22 6.65
N ALA A 150 -7.97 -6.25 6.39
CA ALA A 150 -6.96 -5.64 7.23
C ALA A 150 -7.08 -4.10 7.33
N LEU A 151 -7.54 -3.45 6.26
CA LEU A 151 -7.64 -1.98 6.19
C LEU A 151 -8.95 -1.44 6.76
N LYS A 152 -10.01 -2.24 6.88
CA LYS A 152 -11.31 -1.79 7.43
C LYS A 152 -11.20 -1.09 8.79
N PRO A 153 -10.50 -1.64 9.81
CA PRO A 153 -10.38 -0.98 11.11
C PRO A 153 -9.62 0.35 11.03
N LEU A 154 -8.57 0.41 10.19
CA LEU A 154 -7.79 1.62 9.97
C LEU A 154 -8.63 2.71 9.26
N ALA A 155 -9.40 2.32 8.25
CA ALA A 155 -10.32 3.22 7.56
C ALA A 155 -11.41 3.75 8.51
N GLN A 156 -11.99 2.88 9.35
CA GLN A 156 -12.98 3.29 10.36
C GLN A 156 -12.41 4.30 11.35
N MET A 157 -11.17 4.11 11.79
CA MET A 157 -10.50 5.01 12.75
C MET A 157 -10.33 6.43 12.20
N VAL A 158 -10.08 6.59 10.89
CA VAL A 158 -9.76 7.89 10.28
C VAL A 158 -10.99 8.55 9.64
N LEU A 159 -11.82 7.78 8.94
CA LEU A 159 -12.92 8.29 8.11
C LEU A 159 -14.30 8.18 8.76
N ASP A 160 -14.41 7.46 9.88
CA ASP A 160 -15.66 7.14 10.56
C ASP A 160 -16.75 6.66 9.58
N SER A 161 -17.82 7.43 9.36
CA SER A 161 -18.90 7.07 8.44
C SER A 161 -18.48 6.93 6.97
N GLY A 162 -17.32 7.51 6.58
CA GLY A 162 -16.79 7.43 5.22
C GLY A 162 -15.98 6.15 4.93
N ALA A 163 -15.74 5.31 5.94
CA ALA A 163 -14.82 4.18 5.83
C ALA A 163 -15.25 3.12 4.79
N GLU A 164 -16.51 2.70 4.80
CA GLU A 164 -17.03 1.68 3.88
C GLU A 164 -16.91 2.14 2.42
N ALA A 165 -17.33 3.37 2.12
CA ALA A 165 -17.23 3.95 0.79
C ALA A 165 -15.78 4.06 0.30
N ALA A 166 -14.84 4.44 1.17
CA ALA A 166 -13.43 4.50 0.81
C ALA A 166 -12.84 3.11 0.54
N ILE A 167 -13.19 2.11 1.33
CA ILE A 167 -12.75 0.72 1.14
C ILE A 167 -13.28 0.15 -0.18
N ASP A 168 -14.55 0.39 -0.51
CA ASP A 168 -15.15 -0.04 -1.77
C ASP A 168 -14.49 0.66 -2.97
N ASP A 169 -14.26 1.97 -2.89
CA ASP A 169 -13.60 2.73 -3.96
C ASP A 169 -12.18 2.23 -4.24
N ILE A 170 -11.32 2.06 -3.21
CA ILE A 170 -9.96 1.55 -3.44
C ILE A 170 -9.95 0.11 -3.96
N ARG A 171 -10.93 -0.70 -3.56
CA ARG A 171 -11.11 -2.06 -4.08
C ARG A 171 -11.46 -2.02 -5.56
N GLU A 172 -12.47 -1.25 -5.94
CA GLU A 172 -12.91 -1.11 -7.33
C GLU A 172 -11.79 -0.59 -8.23
N GLN A 173 -11.02 0.39 -7.76
CA GLN A 173 -9.86 0.90 -8.48
C GLN A 173 -8.79 -0.18 -8.71
N LEU A 174 -8.49 -0.97 -7.68
CA LEU A 174 -7.53 -2.06 -7.79
C LEU A 174 -8.04 -3.18 -8.71
N ASP A 175 -9.31 -3.58 -8.58
CA ASP A 175 -9.96 -4.61 -9.41
C ASP A 175 -9.96 -4.16 -10.89
N ALA A 176 -10.31 -2.90 -11.16
CA ALA A 176 -10.27 -2.33 -12.50
C ALA A 176 -8.85 -2.31 -13.08
N ARG A 177 -7.83 -2.02 -12.26
CA ARG A 177 -6.42 -2.10 -12.66
C ARG A 177 -6.04 -3.55 -12.97
N ALA A 178 -6.29 -4.49 -12.06
CA ALA A 178 -5.96 -5.90 -12.22
C ALA A 178 -6.60 -6.53 -13.47
N GLY A 179 -7.86 -6.21 -13.75
CA GLY A 179 -8.53 -6.64 -14.98
C GLY A 179 -7.82 -6.17 -16.26
N LYS A 180 -7.32 -4.92 -16.29
CA LYS A 180 -6.53 -4.39 -17.43
C LYS A 180 -5.17 -5.08 -17.59
N LEU A 181 -4.65 -5.69 -16.53
CA LEU A 181 -3.42 -6.50 -16.56
C LEU A 181 -3.68 -7.94 -17.03
N GLY A 182 -4.94 -8.33 -17.19
CA GLY A 182 -5.33 -9.67 -17.64
C GLY A 182 -5.59 -10.66 -16.51
N LEU A 183 -5.75 -10.19 -15.28
CA LEU A 183 -6.17 -11.04 -14.15
C LEU A 183 -7.68 -11.25 -14.16
N SER A 184 -8.12 -12.41 -13.69
CA SER A 184 -9.52 -12.71 -13.38
C SER A 184 -9.81 -12.31 -11.93
N LEU A 185 -10.97 -11.70 -11.68
CA LEU A 185 -11.32 -11.02 -10.41
C LEU A 185 -12.19 -11.87 -9.48
#